data_AF-A0A2V5QWX0-F1
#
_entry.id   AF-A0A2V5QWX0-F1
#
_cell.length_a   1.000
_cell.length_b   1.000
_cell.length_c   1.000
_cell.angle_alpha   90.00
_cell.angle_beta   90.00
_cell.angle_gamma   90.00
#
_symmetry.space_group_name_H-M   'P 1'
#
loop_
_entity.id
_entity.type
_entity.pdbx_description
1 polymer ?
#
loop_
_entity_poly.entity_id
_entity_poly.type
_entity_poly.pdbx_seq_one_letter_code
_entity_poly.pdbx_strand_id
1 'polypeptide(L)'
;MKLTSRALVLADAAARFWMTHWLLIVGSVLVFASAILKWVNFPFSRHPVGLQVPLLRNLEVIPHFSLLSYGIGGIAVLTIGIVLVWRSATLPALAAAALLITLWMAAPCRIAFQQPALLGRLVAETQELSMIRGFTKTYLPVNYGTAETYSKKFEFDTIWDRFLAAYSFLGLGWYCFGIGSLLIAISLIARLPAGERVRALALSLIPTGVVIILLTPSLIGEHYFTKACIAQAQGAAERAIRYYRTAMWFDRWYAQDIN
;
A
#
# COMPACT_ATOMS: atom_id res chain seq x y z
N MET A 1 -11.14 51.45 11.68
CA MET A 1 -9.72 51.31 12.11
C MET A 1 -9.43 50.16 13.06
N LYS A 2 -10.25 49.85 14.09
CA LYS A 2 -9.98 48.72 15.02
C LYS A 2 -10.16 47.31 14.43
N LEU A 3 -10.97 47.16 13.38
CA LEU A 3 -11.22 45.86 12.71
C LEU A 3 -10.05 45.46 11.79
N THR A 4 -9.45 46.42 11.08
CA THR A 4 -8.32 46.18 10.18
C THR A 4 -7.04 45.81 10.95
N SER A 5 -6.81 46.40 12.13
CA SER A 5 -5.66 46.03 12.97
C SER A 5 -5.77 44.63 13.56
N ARG A 6 -6.97 44.21 14.01
CA ARG A 6 -7.21 42.85 14.48
C ARG A 6 -7.08 41.81 13.36
N ALA A 7 -7.55 42.14 12.15
CA ALA A 7 -7.39 41.27 10.98
C ALA A 7 -5.92 41.09 10.58
N LEU A 8 -5.11 42.16 10.63
CA LEU A 8 -3.67 42.09 10.39
C LEU A 8 -2.92 41.23 11.42
N VAL A 9 -3.26 41.35 12.71
CA VAL A 9 -2.67 40.52 13.77
C VAL A 9 -3.04 39.04 13.60
N LEU A 10 -4.30 38.75 13.25
CA LEU A 10 -4.75 37.38 12.95
C LEU A 10 -4.06 36.81 11.70
N ALA A 11 -3.90 37.61 10.66
CA ALA A 11 -3.22 37.21 9.43
C ALA A 11 -1.73 36.91 9.68
N ASP A 12 -1.04 37.74 10.46
CA ASP A 12 0.38 37.54 10.78
C ASP A 12 0.59 36.32 11.70
N ALA A 13 -0.32 36.10 12.68
CA ALA A 13 -0.33 34.90 13.50
C ALA A 13 -0.60 33.63 12.68
N ALA A 14 -1.56 33.68 11.75
CA ALA A 14 -1.87 32.57 10.84
C ALA A 14 -0.70 32.27 9.90
N ALA A 15 -0.04 33.31 9.36
CA ALA A 15 1.12 33.16 8.49
C ALA A 15 2.30 32.50 9.20
N ARG A 16 2.60 32.90 10.45
CA ARG A 16 3.65 32.27 11.27
C ARG A 16 3.30 30.82 11.62
N PHE A 17 2.04 30.55 11.95
CA PHE A 17 1.57 29.20 12.22
C PHE A 17 1.71 28.31 10.98
N TRP A 18 1.29 28.81 9.82
CA TRP A 18 1.42 28.14 8.53
C TRP A 18 2.88 27.86 8.18
N MET A 19 3.75 28.88 8.22
CA MET A 19 5.20 28.74 7.99
C MET A 19 5.84 27.67 8.86
N THR A 20 5.33 27.49 10.09
CA THR A 20 5.87 26.51 11.03
C THR A 20 5.29 25.11 10.83
N HIS A 21 4.01 24.99 10.45
CA HIS A 21 3.25 23.71 10.44
C HIS A 21 2.78 23.25 9.06
N TRP A 22 3.16 23.92 7.97
CA TRP A 22 2.64 23.64 6.63
C TRP A 22 2.83 22.17 6.22
N LEU A 23 3.98 21.55 6.53
CA LEU A 23 4.23 20.13 6.24
C LEU A 23 3.25 19.20 6.97
N LEU A 24 2.95 19.49 8.24
CA LEU A 24 1.97 18.75 9.04
C LEU A 24 0.56 18.91 8.45
N ILE A 25 0.19 20.13 8.06
CA ILE A 25 -1.13 20.44 7.51
C ILE A 25 -1.31 19.74 6.15
N VAL A 26 -0.37 19.95 5.22
CA VAL A 26 -0.42 19.34 3.89
C VAL A 26 -0.39 17.82 4.00
N GLY A 27 0.50 17.26 4.85
CA GLY A 27 0.56 15.82 5.06
C GLY A 27 -0.73 15.24 5.64
N SER A 28 -1.35 15.92 6.59
CA SER A 28 -2.64 15.51 7.19
C SER A 28 -3.77 15.54 6.16
N VAL A 29 -3.83 16.59 5.32
CA VAL A 29 -4.82 16.71 4.25
C VAL A 29 -4.65 15.59 3.23
N LEU A 30 -3.40 15.25 2.85
CA LEU A 30 -3.13 14.15 1.92
C LEU A 30 -3.52 12.79 2.50
N VAL A 31 -3.20 12.51 3.77
CA VAL A 31 -3.61 11.28 4.45
C VAL A 31 -5.13 11.20 4.56
N PHE A 32 -5.81 12.30 4.89
CA PHE A 32 -7.27 12.33 4.96
C PHE A 32 -7.93 12.14 3.59
N ALA A 33 -7.46 12.86 2.57
CA ALA A 33 -7.94 12.72 1.20
C ALA A 33 -7.71 11.30 0.66
N SER A 34 -6.60 10.66 1.02
CA SER A 34 -6.33 9.28 0.61
C SER A 34 -7.41 8.29 1.02
N ALA A 35 -8.12 8.53 2.13
CA ALA A 35 -9.17 7.64 2.62
C ALA A 35 -10.35 7.58 1.64
N ILE A 36 -10.62 8.66 0.90
CA ILE A 36 -11.70 8.78 -0.09
C ILE A 36 -11.23 8.65 -1.55
N LEU A 37 -9.92 8.52 -1.78
CA LEU A 37 -9.34 8.30 -3.11
C LEU A 37 -9.22 6.80 -3.44
N LYS A 38 -9.12 6.49 -4.73
CA LYS A 38 -8.91 5.14 -5.24
C LYS A 38 -7.55 4.60 -4.79
N TRP A 39 -7.53 3.49 -4.08
CA TRP A 39 -6.30 2.84 -3.60
C TRP A 39 -5.79 1.76 -4.53
N VAL A 40 -6.70 1.01 -5.17
CA VAL A 40 -6.36 -0.05 -6.13
C VAL A 40 -7.18 0.17 -7.40
N ASN A 41 -6.53 0.10 -8.55
CA ASN A 41 -7.13 0.32 -9.86
C ASN A 41 -7.51 -1.03 -10.49
N PHE A 42 -8.78 -1.40 -10.36
CA PHE A 42 -9.37 -2.47 -11.17
C PHE A 42 -9.71 -1.99 -12.59
N PRO A 43 -9.42 -2.77 -13.64
CA PRO A 43 -9.80 -2.41 -15.02
C PRO A 43 -11.30 -2.45 -15.29
N PHE A 44 -12.02 -3.43 -14.74
CA PHE A 44 -13.47 -3.60 -14.95
C PHE A 44 -14.27 -3.41 -13.66
N SER A 45 -13.76 -3.91 -12.54
CA SER A 45 -14.44 -3.84 -11.25
C SER A 45 -14.38 -2.44 -10.63
N ARG A 46 -15.30 -2.15 -9.70
CA ARG A 46 -15.30 -0.89 -8.95
C ARG A 46 -14.00 -0.73 -8.17
N HIS A 47 -13.27 0.35 -8.42
CA HIS A 47 -12.01 0.62 -7.72
C HIS A 47 -12.25 0.83 -6.21
N PRO A 48 -11.63 0.03 -5.33
CA PRO A 48 -11.79 0.21 -3.91
C PRO A 48 -11.12 1.50 -3.46
N VAL A 49 -11.88 2.24 -2.66
CA VAL A 49 -11.45 3.45 -1.99
C VAL A 49 -10.73 3.07 -0.68
N GLY A 50 -9.88 3.93 -0.11
CA GLY A 50 -9.14 3.61 1.12
C GLY A 50 -10.00 3.10 2.29
N LEU A 51 -11.23 3.58 2.43
CA LEU A 51 -12.23 3.11 3.42
C LEU A 51 -12.76 1.68 3.16
N GLN A 52 -12.58 1.16 1.95
CA GLN A 52 -13.06 -0.15 1.51
C GLN A 52 -11.94 -1.18 1.42
N VAL A 53 -10.67 -0.79 1.58
CA VAL A 53 -9.53 -1.71 1.59
C VAL A 53 -9.36 -2.28 3.00
N PRO A 54 -9.68 -3.56 3.26
CA PRO A 54 -9.60 -4.17 4.58
C PRO A 54 -8.15 -4.41 5.03
N LEU A 55 -7.87 -4.12 6.31
CA LEU A 55 -6.56 -4.26 6.92
C LEU A 55 -6.20 -5.71 7.27
N LEU A 56 -7.19 -6.56 7.55
CA LEU A 56 -6.99 -7.92 8.07
C LEU A 56 -7.72 -9.00 7.26
N ARG A 57 -8.78 -8.64 6.53
CA ARG A 57 -9.62 -9.58 5.77
C ARG A 57 -9.18 -9.69 4.31
N ASN A 58 -9.45 -10.83 3.67
CA ASN A 58 -9.23 -11.01 2.24
C ASN A 58 -10.13 -10.06 1.43
N LEU A 59 -9.56 -9.40 0.42
CA LEU A 59 -10.27 -8.50 -0.50
C LEU A 59 -11.22 -9.22 -1.49
N GLU A 60 -11.28 -10.55 -1.45
CA GLU A 60 -12.03 -11.40 -2.38
C GLU A 60 -13.56 -11.18 -2.33
N VAL A 61 -14.09 -10.72 -1.19
CA VAL A 61 -15.53 -10.69 -0.93
C VAL A 61 -16.02 -9.24 -0.82
N ILE A 62 -16.38 -8.65 -1.96
CA ILE A 62 -17.25 -7.47 -2.17
C ILE A 62 -16.85 -6.21 -1.36
N PRO A 63 -16.69 -5.02 -2.00
CA PRO A 63 -16.25 -3.80 -1.32
C PRO A 63 -17.32 -3.28 -0.34
N HIS A 64 -17.28 -3.78 0.88
CA HIS A 64 -18.08 -3.28 2.00
C HIS A 64 -17.26 -2.31 2.84
N PHE A 65 -17.92 -1.30 3.41
CA PHE A 65 -17.30 -0.46 4.42
C PHE A 65 -16.84 -1.33 5.58
N SER A 66 -15.53 -1.37 5.83
CA SER A 66 -14.93 -2.12 6.93
C SER A 66 -14.38 -1.13 7.95
N LEU A 67 -14.77 -1.29 9.22
CA LEU A 67 -14.22 -0.55 10.36
C LEU A 67 -12.70 -0.74 10.47
N LEU A 68 -12.20 -1.91 10.04
CA LEU A 68 -10.79 -2.24 9.94
C LEU A 68 -10.33 -2.06 8.48
N SER A 69 -10.37 -0.82 7.99
CA SER A 69 -9.84 -0.43 6.68
C SER A 69 -8.59 0.42 6.80
N TYR A 70 -7.78 0.47 5.74
CA TYR A 70 -6.60 1.33 5.68
C TYR A 70 -6.97 2.81 5.87
N GLY A 71 -8.10 3.24 5.29
CA GLY A 71 -8.59 4.62 5.45
C GLY A 71 -8.98 4.95 6.90
N ILE A 72 -9.78 4.10 7.56
CA ILE A 72 -10.19 4.35 8.95
C ILE A 72 -9.00 4.25 9.91
N GLY A 73 -8.15 3.23 9.72
CA GLY A 73 -6.92 3.08 10.50
C GLY A 73 -5.98 4.29 10.33
N GLY A 74 -5.81 4.76 9.09
CA GLY A 74 -5.04 5.97 8.78
C GLY A 74 -5.58 7.22 9.46
N ILE A 75 -6.90 7.45 9.41
CA ILE A 75 -7.55 8.58 10.07
C ILE A 75 -7.40 8.48 11.60
N ALA A 76 -7.62 7.30 12.18
CA ALA A 76 -7.47 7.09 13.62
C ALA A 76 -6.04 7.39 14.08
N VAL A 77 -5.03 6.83 13.41
CA VAL A 77 -3.61 7.08 13.74
C VAL A 77 -3.25 8.55 13.53
N LEU A 78 -3.75 9.19 12.48
CA LEU A 78 -3.54 10.62 12.23
C LEU A 78 -4.12 11.49 13.35
N THR A 79 -5.38 11.23 13.76
CA THR A 79 -6.02 11.99 14.85
C THR A 79 -5.27 11.84 16.17
N ILE A 80 -4.83 10.63 16.51
CA ILE A 80 -3.98 10.37 17.69
C ILE A 80 -2.66 11.14 17.57
N GLY A 81 -2.00 11.10 16.41
CA GLY A 81 -0.77 11.83 16.14
C GLY A 81 -0.93 13.34 16.35
N ILE A 82 -1.99 13.94 15.80
CA ILE A 82 -2.29 15.38 15.96
C ILE A 82 -2.53 15.74 17.43
N VAL A 83 -3.31 14.94 18.16
CA VAL A 83 -3.56 15.16 19.59
C VAL A 83 -2.26 15.09 20.41
N LEU A 84 -1.36 14.17 20.06
CA LEU A 84 -0.06 14.03 20.73
C LEU A 84 0.87 15.22 20.43
N VAL A 85 0.89 15.72 19.19
CA VAL A 85 1.61 16.96 18.84
C VAL A 85 1.07 18.13 19.64
N TRP A 86 -0.26 18.23 19.80
CA TRP A 86 -0.88 19.31 20.57
C TRP A 86 -0.52 19.25 22.06
N ARG A 87 -0.26 18.06 22.60
CA ARG A 87 0.25 17.85 23.96
C ARG A 87 1.77 17.97 24.09
N SER A 88 2.46 18.49 23.08
CA SER A 88 3.93 18.60 23.03
C SER A 88 4.67 17.25 23.13
N ALA A 89 3.99 16.15 22.84
CA ALA A 89 4.55 14.80 22.88
C ALA A 89 5.03 14.38 21.47
N THR A 90 6.16 14.93 21.05
CA THR A 90 6.71 14.76 19.69
C THR A 90 7.17 13.33 19.39
N LEU A 91 7.73 12.62 20.37
CA LEU A 91 8.20 11.25 20.21
C LEU A 91 7.06 10.22 19.97
N PRO A 92 5.96 10.19 20.75
CA PRO A 92 4.83 9.32 20.42
C PRO A 92 4.07 9.77 19.17
N ALA A 93 4.07 11.07 18.83
CA ALA A 93 3.57 11.53 17.53
C ALA A 93 4.41 10.97 16.37
N LEU A 94 5.73 10.84 16.55
CA LEU A 94 6.60 10.21 15.57
C LEU A 94 6.32 8.70 15.45
N ALA A 95 6.00 8.02 16.55
CA ALA A 95 5.57 6.62 16.50
C ALA A 95 4.27 6.45 15.69
N ALA A 96 3.31 7.39 15.83
CA ALA A 96 2.12 7.42 14.99
C ALA A 96 2.45 7.61 13.50
N ALA A 97 3.41 8.49 13.17
CA ALA A 97 3.88 8.66 11.80
C ALA A 97 4.58 7.40 11.25
N ALA A 98 5.38 6.72 12.08
CA ALA A 98 5.99 5.44 11.72
C ALA A 98 4.93 4.37 11.42
N LEU A 99 3.85 4.30 12.21
CA LEU A 99 2.71 3.41 11.94
C LEU A 99 2.01 3.76 10.62
N LEU A 100 1.83 5.03 10.28
CA LEU A 100 1.28 5.42 8.97
C LEU A 100 2.17 4.95 7.82
N ILE A 101 3.50 5.10 7.94
CA ILE A 101 4.46 4.58 6.96
C ILE A 101 4.38 3.04 6.89
N THR A 102 4.24 2.36 8.03
CA THR A 102 4.04 0.91 8.07
C THR A 102 2.78 0.50 7.30
N LEU A 103 1.66 1.18 7.51
CA LEU A 103 0.41 0.93 6.77
C LEU A 103 0.60 1.18 5.27
N TRP A 104 1.34 2.22 4.89
CA TRP A 104 1.62 2.55 3.50
C TRP A 104 2.43 1.44 2.80
N MET A 105 3.50 0.96 3.44
CA MET A 105 4.35 -0.11 2.88
C MET A 105 3.70 -1.49 2.93
N ALA A 106 2.89 -1.76 3.95
CA ALA A 106 2.22 -3.05 4.09
C ALA A 106 1.21 -3.30 2.96
N ALA A 107 0.56 -2.28 2.42
CA ALA A 107 -0.48 -2.43 1.40
C ALA A 107 0.01 -3.20 0.14
N PRO A 108 1.06 -2.76 -0.59
CA PRO A 108 1.58 -3.52 -1.74
C PRO A 108 2.12 -4.89 -1.35
N CYS A 109 2.82 -5.02 -0.23
CA CYS A 109 3.35 -6.30 0.22
C CYS A 109 2.24 -7.32 0.50
N ARG A 110 1.11 -6.88 1.08
CA ARG A 110 -0.03 -7.77 1.33
C ARG A 110 -0.73 -8.19 0.03
N ILE A 111 -0.87 -7.27 -0.92
CA ILE A 111 -1.42 -7.60 -2.25
C ILE A 111 -0.51 -8.60 -2.97
N ALA A 112 0.81 -8.38 -2.93
CA ALA A 112 1.79 -9.21 -3.62
C ALA A 112 1.94 -10.61 -3.00
N PHE A 113 1.97 -10.72 -1.68
CA PHE A 113 2.44 -11.93 -0.98
C PHE A 113 1.36 -12.65 -0.16
N GLN A 114 0.36 -11.93 0.33
CA GLN A 114 -0.69 -12.53 1.18
C GLN A 114 -2.01 -12.78 0.46
N GLN A 115 -2.26 -12.07 -0.64
CA GLN A 115 -3.55 -12.10 -1.36
C GLN A 115 -3.35 -12.47 -2.84
N PRO A 116 -2.88 -13.70 -3.12
CA PRO A 116 -2.58 -14.13 -4.48
C PRO A 116 -3.82 -14.10 -5.38
N ALA A 117 -5.02 -14.40 -4.86
CA ALA A 117 -6.27 -14.33 -5.63
C ALA A 117 -6.61 -12.91 -6.09
N LEU A 118 -6.32 -11.91 -5.27
CA LEU A 118 -6.57 -10.51 -5.60
C LEU A 118 -5.67 -10.09 -6.76
N LEU A 119 -4.38 -10.42 -6.65
CA LEU A 119 -3.40 -10.12 -7.69
C LEU A 119 -3.74 -10.88 -8.99
N GLY A 120 -4.09 -12.16 -8.89
CA GLY A 120 -4.58 -12.97 -10.01
C GLY A 120 -5.79 -12.35 -10.69
N ARG A 121 -6.79 -11.90 -9.94
CA ARG A 121 -7.97 -11.20 -10.49
C ARG A 121 -7.63 -9.88 -11.16
N LEU A 122 -6.79 -9.05 -10.54
CA LEU A 122 -6.36 -7.77 -11.13
C LEU A 122 -5.70 -7.97 -12.50
N VAL A 123 -4.92 -9.04 -12.61
CA VAL A 123 -4.20 -9.38 -13.84
C VAL A 123 -5.13 -10.00 -14.87
N ALA A 124 -6.00 -10.92 -14.47
CA ALA A 124 -7.01 -11.51 -15.34
C ALA A 124 -7.90 -10.42 -15.97
N GLU A 125 -8.43 -9.49 -15.17
CA GLU A 125 -9.21 -8.36 -15.66
C GLU A 125 -8.41 -7.49 -16.65
N THR A 126 -7.09 -7.34 -16.44
CA THR A 126 -6.23 -6.57 -17.35
C THR A 126 -5.98 -7.31 -18.67
N GLN A 127 -5.76 -8.62 -18.61
CA GLN A 127 -5.57 -9.47 -19.79
C GLN A 127 -6.84 -9.58 -20.62
N GLU A 128 -8.01 -9.76 -19.99
CA GLU A 128 -9.31 -9.74 -20.66
C GLU A 128 -9.53 -8.43 -21.42
N LEU A 129 -9.17 -7.30 -20.83
CA LEU A 129 -9.29 -5.99 -21.48
C LEU A 129 -8.40 -5.88 -22.73
N SER A 130 -7.19 -6.44 -22.68
CA SER A 130 -6.30 -6.51 -23.84
C SER A 130 -6.87 -7.39 -24.96
N MET A 131 -7.51 -8.52 -24.62
CA MET A 131 -8.16 -9.42 -25.58
C MET A 131 -9.39 -8.77 -26.21
N ILE A 132 -10.24 -8.13 -25.41
CA ILE A 132 -11.43 -7.39 -25.88
C ILE A 132 -11.01 -6.27 -26.84
N ARG A 133 -9.92 -5.55 -26.57
CA ARG A 133 -9.42 -4.53 -27.50
C ARG A 133 -8.87 -5.12 -28.80
N GLY A 134 -8.14 -6.24 -28.71
CA GLY A 134 -7.70 -6.98 -29.90
C GLY A 134 -8.89 -7.35 -30.78
N PHE A 135 -9.93 -7.91 -30.16
CA PHE A 135 -11.18 -8.23 -30.83
C PHE A 135 -11.86 -6.98 -31.42
N THR A 136 -12.07 -5.92 -30.64
CA THR A 136 -12.70 -4.67 -31.09
C THR A 136 -11.94 -4.03 -32.24
N LYS A 137 -10.60 -3.98 -32.19
CA LYS A 137 -9.79 -3.42 -33.27
C LYS A 137 -9.89 -4.23 -34.56
N THR A 138 -10.03 -5.55 -34.45
CA THR A 138 -10.06 -6.46 -35.60
C THR A 138 -11.46 -6.62 -36.20
N TYR A 139 -12.51 -6.59 -35.37
CA TYR A 139 -13.87 -6.98 -35.77
C TYR A 139 -14.93 -5.89 -35.61
N LEU A 140 -14.64 -4.76 -34.94
CA LEU A 140 -15.57 -3.65 -34.76
C LEU A 140 -15.08 -2.38 -35.46
N PRO A 141 -16.00 -1.49 -35.90
CA PRO A 141 -15.63 -0.21 -36.50
C PRO A 141 -14.82 0.66 -35.53
N VAL A 142 -13.89 1.44 -36.09
CA VAL A 142 -12.89 2.20 -35.32
C VAL A 142 -13.56 3.17 -34.35
N ASN A 143 -13.35 2.95 -33.06
CA ASN A 143 -13.79 3.86 -32.01
C ASN A 143 -12.76 4.99 -31.86
N TYR A 144 -13.16 6.24 -32.09
CA TYR A 144 -12.30 7.43 -32.03
C TYR A 144 -12.05 7.96 -30.60
N GLY A 145 -12.58 7.29 -29.58
CA GLY A 145 -12.28 7.61 -28.17
C GLY A 145 -10.81 7.32 -27.81
N THR A 146 -10.26 8.08 -26.87
CA THR A 146 -8.91 7.84 -26.34
C THR A 146 -8.85 6.51 -25.61
N ALA A 147 -8.20 5.51 -26.21
CA ALA A 147 -7.95 4.24 -25.54
C ALA A 147 -6.84 4.43 -24.50
N GLU A 148 -7.15 4.29 -23.21
CA GLU A 148 -6.14 4.26 -22.14
C GLU A 148 -5.17 3.10 -22.36
N THR A 149 -3.91 3.36 -22.67
CA THR A 149 -2.92 2.32 -22.98
C THR A 149 -2.53 1.53 -21.73
N TYR A 150 -2.90 0.25 -21.67
CA TYR A 150 -2.43 -0.71 -20.67
C TYR A 150 -1.68 -1.82 -21.39
N SER A 151 -0.33 -1.77 -21.37
CA SER A 151 0.53 -2.75 -22.06
C SER A 151 1.27 -3.69 -21.11
N LYS A 152 0.75 -3.92 -19.90
CA LYS A 152 1.49 -4.70 -18.89
C LYS A 152 1.10 -6.18 -18.99
N LYS A 153 1.91 -6.95 -19.72
CA LYS A 153 2.02 -8.39 -19.46
C LYS A 153 2.87 -8.53 -18.22
N PHE A 154 2.35 -9.19 -17.20
CA PHE A 154 3.08 -9.49 -15.97
C PHE A 154 3.43 -10.97 -15.99
N GLU A 155 4.71 -11.28 -15.87
CA GLU A 155 5.22 -12.61 -15.55
C GLU A 155 5.20 -12.74 -14.01
N PHE A 156 4.98 -13.93 -13.44
CA PHE A 156 4.88 -14.15 -11.97
C PHE A 156 5.90 -15.15 -11.46
N ASP A 157 6.95 -15.35 -12.24
CA ASP A 157 7.95 -16.38 -12.00
C ASP A 157 8.76 -16.08 -10.74
N THR A 158 8.92 -14.80 -10.39
CA THR A 158 9.65 -14.36 -9.20
C THR A 158 8.79 -13.57 -8.22
N ILE A 159 9.20 -13.57 -6.95
CA ILE A 159 8.64 -12.68 -5.90
C ILE A 159 8.71 -11.21 -6.32
N TRP A 160 9.76 -10.82 -7.04
CA TRP A 160 9.95 -9.45 -7.51
C TRP A 160 8.87 -9.04 -8.52
N ASP A 161 8.54 -9.93 -9.46
CA ASP A 161 7.51 -9.64 -10.46
C ASP A 161 6.12 -9.53 -9.84
N ARG A 162 5.82 -10.37 -8.83
CA ARG A 162 4.59 -10.25 -8.04
C ARG A 162 4.48 -8.89 -7.34
N PHE A 163 5.59 -8.41 -6.76
CA PHE A 163 5.64 -7.09 -6.14
C PHE A 163 5.44 -5.96 -7.16
N LEU A 164 6.11 -6.05 -8.32
CA LEU A 164 6.03 -5.05 -9.37
C LEU A 164 4.62 -4.99 -9.99
N ALA A 165 3.98 -6.15 -10.16
CA ALA A 165 2.59 -6.26 -10.57
C ALA A 165 1.65 -5.63 -9.54
N ALA A 166 1.78 -5.96 -8.25
CA ALA A 166 0.97 -5.35 -7.20
C ALA A 166 1.14 -3.82 -7.15
N TYR A 167 2.37 -3.34 -7.27
CA TYR A 167 2.69 -1.90 -7.30
C TYR A 167 2.02 -1.19 -8.48
N SER A 168 1.96 -1.85 -9.63
CA SER A 168 1.41 -1.28 -10.87
C SER A 168 -0.10 -0.95 -10.80
N PHE A 169 -0.82 -1.64 -9.91
CA PHE A 169 -2.27 -1.47 -9.71
C PHE A 169 -2.61 -0.45 -8.63
N LEU A 170 -1.62 0.17 -7.97
CA LEU A 170 -1.88 1.15 -6.93
C LEU A 170 -2.41 2.46 -7.53
N GLY A 171 -3.43 3.00 -6.87
CA GLY A 171 -4.09 4.24 -7.24
C GLY A 171 -3.55 5.47 -6.52
N LEU A 172 -4.05 6.63 -6.91
CA LEU A 172 -3.67 7.94 -6.35
C LEU A 172 -3.81 8.00 -4.82
N GLY A 173 -4.78 7.30 -4.24
CA GLY A 173 -4.97 7.25 -2.79
C GLY A 173 -3.75 6.69 -2.06
N TRP A 174 -3.12 5.64 -2.59
CA TRP A 174 -1.91 5.07 -1.97
C TRP A 174 -0.73 6.06 -2.02
N TYR A 175 -0.54 6.75 -3.15
CA TYR A 175 0.51 7.77 -3.29
C TYR A 175 0.29 8.95 -2.35
N CYS A 176 -0.95 9.46 -2.28
CA CYS A 176 -1.31 10.54 -1.34
C CYS A 176 -1.07 10.12 0.11
N PHE A 177 -1.43 8.88 0.48
CA PHE A 177 -1.22 8.36 1.83
C PHE A 177 0.27 8.28 2.18
N GLY A 178 1.10 7.75 1.28
CA GLY A 178 2.54 7.65 1.47
C GLY A 178 3.23 9.00 1.58
N ILE A 179 3.00 9.89 0.61
CA ILE A 179 3.56 11.24 0.61
C ILE A 179 3.13 11.99 1.87
N GLY A 180 1.84 11.93 2.22
CA GLY A 180 1.34 12.61 3.41
C GLY A 180 1.98 12.09 4.70
N SER A 181 2.16 10.78 4.82
CA SER A 181 2.82 10.14 5.96
C SER A 181 4.30 10.56 6.08
N LEU A 182 5.01 10.64 4.96
CA LEU A 182 6.40 11.10 4.91
C LEU A 182 6.53 12.57 5.30
N LEU A 183 5.66 13.45 4.80
CA LEU A 183 5.67 14.87 5.16
C LEU A 183 5.44 15.07 6.67
N ILE A 184 4.51 14.31 7.25
CA ILE A 184 4.28 14.30 8.71
C ILE A 184 5.54 13.83 9.43
N ALA A 185 6.15 12.70 9.03
CA ALA A 185 7.36 12.19 9.67
C ALA A 185 8.54 13.20 9.61
N ILE A 186 8.80 13.78 8.43
CA ILE A 186 9.86 14.79 8.25
C ILE A 186 9.62 16.00 9.15
N SER A 187 8.38 16.49 9.21
CA SER A 187 8.04 17.65 10.04
C SER A 187 8.25 17.39 11.54
N LEU A 188 8.00 16.16 12.00
CA LEU A 188 8.19 15.76 13.40
C LEU A 188 9.68 15.58 13.71
N ILE A 189 10.44 14.91 12.84
CA ILE A 189 11.89 14.72 12.97
C ILE A 189 12.62 16.07 13.03
N ALA A 190 12.21 17.04 12.22
CA ALA A 190 12.79 18.38 12.23
C ALA A 190 12.61 19.11 13.58
N ARG A 191 11.62 18.73 14.38
CA ARG A 191 11.31 19.32 15.69
C ARG A 191 11.88 18.53 16.87
N LEU A 192 12.52 17.39 16.62
CA LEU A 192 13.09 16.54 17.66
C LEU A 192 14.45 17.07 18.15
N PRO A 193 14.69 17.12 19.47
CA PRO A 193 15.99 17.45 20.03
C PRO A 193 17.04 16.39 19.64
N ALA A 194 18.30 16.80 19.54
CA ALA A 194 19.38 15.96 19.01
C ALA A 194 19.51 14.60 19.73
N GLY A 195 19.29 14.57 21.05
CA GLY A 195 19.35 13.34 21.87
C GLY A 195 18.26 12.32 21.58
N GLU A 196 17.15 12.72 20.97
CA GLU A 196 16.03 11.82 20.65
C GLU A 196 16.05 11.30 19.20
N ARG A 197 16.97 11.81 18.36
CA ARG A 197 17.09 11.39 16.96
C ARG A 197 17.45 9.90 16.80
N VAL A 198 18.20 9.34 17.75
CA VAL A 198 18.51 7.89 17.76
C VAL A 198 17.24 7.06 18.00
N ARG A 199 16.34 7.52 18.86
CA ARG A 199 15.03 6.87 19.07
C ARG A 199 14.14 7.00 17.83
N ALA A 200 14.22 8.14 17.12
CA ALA A 200 13.55 8.31 15.84
C ALA A 200 14.03 7.31 14.78
N LEU A 201 15.34 7.01 14.73
CA LEU A 201 15.89 5.95 13.88
C LEU A 201 15.42 4.56 14.32
N ALA A 202 15.33 4.29 15.62
CA ALA A 202 14.78 3.01 16.09
C ALA A 202 13.32 2.81 15.64
N LEU A 203 12.51 3.88 15.58
CA LEU A 203 11.13 3.80 15.09
C LEU A 203 11.03 3.49 13.59
N SER A 204 12.05 3.80 12.78
CA SER A 204 12.07 3.41 11.35
C SER A 204 12.30 1.89 11.15
N LEU A 205 12.70 1.17 12.20
CA LEU A 205 12.76 -0.30 12.17
C LEU A 205 11.37 -0.94 12.14
N ILE A 206 10.33 -0.24 12.60
CA ILE A 206 8.94 -0.76 12.63
C ILE A 206 8.42 -1.06 11.21
N PRO A 207 8.39 -0.11 10.25
CA PRO A 207 7.95 -0.41 8.88
C PRO A 207 8.82 -1.47 8.22
N THR A 208 10.13 -1.41 8.42
CA THR A 208 11.08 -2.40 7.89
C THR A 208 10.78 -3.82 8.41
N GLY A 209 10.56 -3.97 9.72
CA GLY A 209 10.23 -5.24 10.35
C GLY A 209 8.91 -5.83 9.82
N VAL A 210 7.90 -4.99 9.60
CA VAL A 210 6.64 -5.45 9.00
C VAL A 210 6.84 -5.94 7.57
N VAL A 211 7.61 -5.23 6.75
CA VAL A 211 7.93 -5.69 5.38
C VAL A 211 8.64 -7.04 5.41
N ILE A 212 9.62 -7.22 6.32
CA ILE A 212 10.33 -8.50 6.49
C ILE A 212 9.34 -9.62 6.87
N ILE A 213 8.47 -9.38 7.84
CA ILE A 213 7.45 -10.36 8.28
C ILE A 213 6.53 -10.75 7.13
N LEU A 214 6.10 -9.79 6.30
CA LEU A 214 5.22 -10.05 5.17
C LEU A 214 5.91 -10.81 4.03
N LEU A 215 7.22 -10.56 3.82
CA LEU A 215 8.01 -11.16 2.75
C LEU A 215 8.52 -12.57 3.09
N THR A 216 8.80 -12.83 4.37
CA THR A 216 9.44 -14.08 4.83
C THR A 216 8.72 -15.35 4.38
N PRO A 217 7.37 -15.47 4.48
CA PRO A 217 6.67 -16.68 4.03
C PRO A 217 6.86 -16.93 2.53
N SER A 218 6.78 -15.89 1.69
CA SER A 218 6.97 -16.03 0.24
C SER A 218 8.40 -16.45 -0.12
N LEU A 219 9.42 -15.89 0.55
CA LEU A 219 10.82 -16.30 0.34
C LEU A 219 11.05 -17.77 0.69
N ILE A 220 10.46 -18.24 1.79
CA ILE A 220 10.54 -19.64 2.18
C ILE A 220 9.81 -20.52 1.15
N GLY A 221 8.63 -20.09 0.68
CA GLY A 221 7.85 -20.77 -0.35
C GLY A 221 8.62 -20.97 -1.65
N GLU A 222 9.20 -19.89 -2.20
CA GLU A 222 9.99 -19.91 -3.45
C GLU A 222 11.21 -20.83 -3.35
N HIS A 223 11.90 -20.82 -2.19
CA HIS A 223 13.03 -21.72 -1.94
C HIS A 223 12.62 -23.20 -1.96
N TYR A 224 11.51 -23.55 -1.30
CA TYR A 224 11.01 -24.93 -1.30
C TYR A 224 10.46 -25.34 -2.65
N PHE A 225 9.85 -24.42 -3.41
CA PHE A 225 9.39 -24.67 -4.77
C PHE A 225 10.57 -25.02 -5.69
N THR A 226 11.64 -24.22 -5.65
CA THR A 226 12.87 -24.47 -6.42
C THR A 226 13.48 -25.84 -6.09
N LYS A 227 13.53 -26.20 -4.79
CA LYS A 227 13.99 -27.54 -4.36
C LYS A 227 13.09 -28.67 -4.86
N ALA A 228 11.79 -28.44 -4.94
CA ALA A 228 10.84 -29.41 -5.47
C ALA A 228 11.09 -29.68 -6.96
N CYS A 229 11.30 -28.62 -7.76
CA CYS A 229 11.64 -28.75 -9.18
C CYS A 229 12.96 -29.50 -9.39
N ILE A 230 13.99 -29.23 -8.58
CA ILE A 230 15.27 -29.96 -8.63
C ILE A 230 15.06 -31.44 -8.29
N ALA A 231 14.31 -31.76 -7.24
CA ALA A 231 14.03 -33.14 -6.85
C ALA A 231 13.21 -33.90 -7.91
N GLN A 232 12.29 -33.20 -8.59
CA GLN A 232 11.51 -33.74 -9.70
C GLN A 232 12.39 -34.05 -10.91
N ALA A 233 13.30 -33.14 -11.28
CA ALA A 233 14.26 -33.36 -12.36
C ALA A 233 15.21 -34.53 -12.09
N GLN A 234 15.49 -34.81 -10.81
CA GLN A 234 16.29 -35.96 -10.36
C GLN A 234 15.50 -37.28 -10.28
N GLY A 235 14.19 -37.28 -10.63
CA GLY A 235 13.33 -38.46 -10.55
C GLY A 235 12.92 -38.86 -9.14
N ALA A 236 13.23 -38.05 -8.12
CA ALA A 236 12.90 -38.32 -6.72
C ALA A 236 11.48 -37.85 -6.38
N ALA A 237 10.46 -38.53 -6.93
CA ALA A 237 9.05 -38.12 -6.90
C ALA A 237 8.52 -37.85 -5.47
N GLU A 238 8.79 -38.73 -4.51
CA GLU A 238 8.31 -38.54 -3.13
C GLU A 238 8.89 -37.30 -2.45
N ARG A 239 10.17 -37.00 -2.70
CA ARG A 239 10.84 -35.81 -2.17
C ARG A 239 10.30 -34.54 -2.82
N ALA A 240 10.05 -34.58 -4.13
CA ALA A 240 9.44 -33.47 -4.85
C ALA A 240 8.05 -33.12 -4.30
N ILE A 241 7.19 -34.14 -4.11
CA ILE A 241 5.84 -33.95 -3.53
C ILE A 241 5.93 -33.30 -2.14
N ARG A 242 6.85 -33.76 -1.29
CA ARG A 242 7.03 -33.18 0.05
C ARG A 242 7.43 -31.71 -0.03
N TYR A 243 8.39 -31.36 -0.89
CA TYR A 243 8.82 -29.97 -1.06
C TYR A 243 7.75 -29.07 -1.65
N TYR A 244 6.96 -29.55 -2.62
CA TYR A 244 5.81 -28.80 -3.14
C TYR A 244 4.77 -28.53 -2.06
N ARG A 245 4.43 -29.52 -1.21
CA ARG A 245 3.51 -29.31 -0.09
C ARG A 245 4.02 -28.28 0.90
N THR A 246 5.31 -28.29 1.21
CA THR A 246 5.92 -27.26 2.06
C THR A 246 5.86 -25.89 1.40
N ALA A 247 6.16 -25.79 0.11
CA ALA A 247 6.07 -24.53 -0.64
C ALA A 247 4.65 -23.93 -0.60
N MET A 248 3.62 -24.76 -0.86
CA MET A 248 2.21 -24.37 -0.78
C MET A 248 1.76 -23.95 0.62
N TRP A 249 2.36 -24.54 1.67
CA TRP A 249 2.02 -24.21 3.04
C TRP A 249 2.52 -22.80 3.43
N PHE A 250 3.72 -22.44 2.99
CA PHE A 250 4.32 -21.14 3.27
C PHE A 250 3.84 -20.03 2.33
N ASP A 251 3.63 -20.36 1.05
CA ASP A 251 3.19 -19.40 0.04
C ASP A 251 1.92 -19.90 -0.66
N ARG A 252 0.82 -19.21 -0.36
CA ARG A 252 -0.50 -19.52 -0.91
C ARG A 252 -0.58 -19.32 -2.42
N TRP A 253 0.34 -18.57 -3.02
CA TRP A 253 0.39 -18.41 -4.49
C TRP A 253 0.48 -19.77 -5.18
N TYR A 254 1.40 -20.63 -4.75
CA TYR A 254 1.58 -21.96 -5.33
C TYR A 254 0.43 -22.94 -5.06
N ALA A 255 -0.45 -22.62 -4.10
CA ALA A 255 -1.63 -23.42 -3.82
C ALA A 255 -2.80 -23.11 -4.78
N GLN A 256 -2.76 -21.99 -5.51
CA GLN A 256 -3.84 -21.59 -6.41
C GLN A 256 -3.81 -22.29 -7.76
N ASP A 257 -2.62 -22.65 -8.27
CA ASP A 257 -2.48 -23.30 -9.58
C ASP A 257 -3.03 -24.76 -9.63
N ILE A 258 -3.45 -25.30 -8.49
CA ILE A 258 -3.88 -26.71 -8.36
C ILE A 258 -5.42 -26.84 -8.28
N ASN A 259 -6.16 -25.74 -8.08
CA ASN A 259 -7.63 -25.72 -8.04
C ASN A 259 -8.22 -25.12 -9.31
#